data_AF-A0A2S9XAG3-F1
#
_entry.id   AF-A0A2S9XAG3-F1
#
_cell.length_a   1.000
_cell.length_b   1.000
_cell.length_c   1.000
_cell.angle_alpha   90.00
_cell.angle_beta   90.00
_cell.angle_gamma   90.00
#
_symmetry.space_group_name_H-M   'P 1'
#
loop_
_entity.id
_entity.type
_entity.pdbx_description
1 polymer ?
#
loop_
_entity_poly.entity_id
_entity_poly.type
_entity_poly.pdbx_seq_one_letter_code
_entity_poly.pdbx_strand_id
1 'polypeptide(L)'
;MQDPIKPIPTPDQKFHDGNPATGELGTIVSADWLNNVQSALQATQQEVLSVLKDTGQNSDPARQDQLLQAVKKIAWGGNSKPTTLAGYGITDGLTLRPQLGDRVDLNNIIGDGLYHNPLNVYAVNGANYPGPCAGLLFVFSDDAMVYQQYQCFDNSGCWYRCRYNGNWSQWRKLADAATTLAGYGITDGATKAELKAAVDGLVSGAPGALNTLQELAAALGNDNNFAATITNKLAGKADKSSSLAGYGINTLALSTAQTSQIFKTTPNVYDGNIYTNGTLELRSTGTDFPSLGLHRPGNSAVALVHKNYGDDTLMLKEAGGGEYRVWHSGNDSQIIKKRRYRIHADDGTSLDTSISAGEMGFNYGTSSGVNGPFIAFGGLGGSIDYSCQLTADYGSGSIMRFRTRNDDGKRWNPWYTLVHEGHLTGQVAFFAMSAPPQGWLKANGAAVSRKDYPSLFAAISTTYGAGDGSTTFNLPDLRGEFVRGWDDGRGIDNSRQFGSFQWGSNVVYAGYISGNGSRISSDPYRDRWGFIGTTFDGGYETNVAGGQTRNGTTFPLQTAGESITSFVDATGNGNISSWNVGKGTRPRNVALLACIKY
;
A
#
# COMPACT_ATOMS: atom_id res chain seq x y z
N MET A 1 -61.22 6.23 -44.41
CA MET A 1 -60.61 5.09 -45.14
C MET A 1 -61.26 3.77 -44.74
N GLN A 2 -61.51 2.89 -45.71
CA GLN A 2 -62.06 1.52 -45.50
C GLN A 2 -61.10 0.67 -44.66
N ASP A 3 -61.64 -0.37 -44.00
CA ASP A 3 -60.81 -1.35 -43.30
C ASP A 3 -59.88 -2.08 -44.29
N PRO A 4 -58.71 -2.59 -43.83
CA PRO A 4 -57.81 -3.35 -44.68
C PRO A 4 -58.55 -4.50 -45.39
N ILE A 5 -58.28 -4.68 -46.68
CA ILE A 5 -58.88 -5.74 -47.49
C ILE A 5 -58.62 -7.08 -46.78
N LYS A 6 -59.69 -7.87 -46.60
CA LYS A 6 -59.59 -9.16 -45.92
C LYS A 6 -58.57 -10.05 -46.63
N PRO A 7 -57.69 -10.74 -45.89
CA PRO A 7 -56.73 -11.63 -46.51
C PRO A 7 -57.42 -12.80 -47.21
N ILE A 8 -56.75 -13.36 -48.21
CA ILE A 8 -57.27 -14.49 -48.99
C ILE A 8 -57.20 -15.74 -48.10
N PRO A 9 -58.16 -16.67 -48.15
CA PRO A 9 -58.20 -17.83 -47.25
C PRO A 9 -57.22 -18.94 -47.68
N THR A 10 -55.95 -18.60 -47.78
CA THR A 10 -54.82 -19.53 -47.93
C THR A 10 -53.98 -19.53 -46.64
N PRO A 11 -53.20 -20.58 -46.33
CA PRO A 11 -52.44 -20.67 -45.08
C PRO A 11 -51.49 -19.49 -44.83
N ASP A 12 -50.95 -18.88 -45.89
CA ASP A 12 -50.07 -17.70 -45.85
C ASP A 12 -50.75 -16.40 -46.28
N GLN A 13 -52.06 -16.46 -46.56
CA GLN A 13 -52.91 -15.35 -46.96
C GLN A 13 -52.58 -14.67 -48.29
N LYS A 14 -51.89 -15.38 -49.21
CA LYS A 14 -51.55 -14.90 -50.56
C LYS A 14 -52.24 -15.70 -51.67
N PHE A 15 -52.29 -15.12 -52.86
CA PHE A 15 -52.62 -15.86 -54.07
C PHE A 15 -51.43 -16.73 -54.50
N HIS A 16 -51.71 -17.96 -54.94
CA HIS A 16 -50.74 -18.89 -55.50
C HIS A 16 -51.20 -19.36 -56.87
N ASP A 17 -50.25 -19.64 -57.75
CA ASP A 17 -50.53 -20.33 -59.00
C ASP A 17 -50.84 -21.81 -58.73
N GLY A 18 -51.61 -22.45 -59.62
CA GLY A 18 -51.83 -23.89 -59.55
C GLY A 18 -50.59 -24.67 -59.97
N ASN A 19 -50.47 -25.91 -59.52
CA ASN A 19 -49.43 -26.83 -59.96
C ASN A 19 -50.01 -27.92 -60.88
N PRO A 20 -49.82 -27.82 -62.21
CA PRO A 20 -50.35 -28.80 -63.15
C PRO A 20 -49.75 -30.20 -62.99
N ALA A 21 -48.56 -30.32 -62.41
CA ALA A 21 -47.87 -31.61 -62.24
C ALA A 21 -48.42 -32.43 -61.06
N THR A 22 -49.04 -31.78 -60.07
CA THR A 22 -49.71 -32.43 -58.93
C THR A 22 -51.23 -32.38 -59.03
N GLY A 23 -51.77 -31.64 -59.99
CA GLY A 23 -53.20 -31.40 -60.16
C GLY A 23 -53.78 -30.35 -59.20
N GLU A 24 -52.93 -29.64 -58.44
CA GLU A 24 -53.35 -28.59 -57.52
C GLU A 24 -53.79 -27.33 -58.29
N LEU A 25 -54.99 -26.83 -58.02
CA LEU A 25 -55.53 -25.64 -58.68
C LEU A 25 -55.01 -24.37 -58.00
N GLY A 26 -54.83 -23.30 -58.79
CA GLY A 26 -54.40 -22.00 -58.28
C GLY A 26 -55.48 -21.32 -57.44
N THR A 27 -55.07 -20.39 -56.60
CA THR A 27 -55.98 -19.63 -55.75
C THR A 27 -56.86 -18.72 -56.63
N ILE A 28 -58.18 -18.94 -56.57
CA ILE A 28 -59.14 -18.14 -57.33
C ILE A 28 -59.24 -16.74 -56.70
N VAL A 29 -59.15 -15.72 -57.54
CA VAL A 29 -59.47 -14.34 -57.13
C VAL A 29 -61.00 -14.23 -57.01
N SER A 30 -61.50 -14.18 -55.78
CA SER A 30 -62.94 -14.13 -55.53
C SER A 30 -63.52 -12.74 -55.81
N ALA A 31 -64.81 -12.71 -56.14
CA ALA A 31 -65.56 -11.46 -56.24
C ALA A 31 -65.54 -10.69 -54.91
N ASP A 32 -65.56 -11.38 -53.77
CA ASP A 32 -65.44 -10.77 -52.45
C ASP A 32 -64.12 -9.98 -52.31
N TRP A 33 -63.01 -10.55 -52.76
CA TRP A 33 -61.71 -9.86 -52.69
C TRP A 33 -61.63 -8.70 -53.70
N LEU A 34 -62.04 -8.90 -54.96
CA LEU A 34 -62.02 -7.84 -55.98
C LEU A 34 -62.98 -6.68 -55.67
N ASN A 35 -64.18 -6.97 -55.14
CA ASN A 35 -65.11 -5.93 -54.72
C ASN A 35 -64.54 -5.15 -53.53
N ASN A 36 -63.90 -5.82 -52.57
CA ASN A 36 -63.21 -5.13 -51.48
C ASN A 36 -62.05 -4.25 -51.97
N VAL A 37 -61.27 -4.70 -52.96
CA VAL A 37 -60.23 -3.88 -53.62
C VAL A 37 -60.83 -2.66 -54.31
N GLN A 38 -61.89 -2.86 -55.09
CA GLN A 38 -62.59 -1.77 -55.77
C GLN A 38 -63.16 -0.76 -54.76
N SER A 39 -63.81 -1.23 -53.70
CA SER A 39 -64.33 -0.38 -52.63
C SER A 39 -63.22 0.37 -51.90
N ALA A 40 -62.09 -0.26 -51.61
CA ALA A 40 -60.94 0.41 -50.98
C ALA A 40 -60.34 1.50 -51.88
N LEU A 41 -60.22 1.23 -53.19
CA LEU A 41 -59.74 2.20 -54.16
C LEU A 41 -60.72 3.38 -54.29
N GLN A 42 -62.01 3.10 -54.43
CA GLN A 42 -63.05 4.13 -54.50
C GLN A 42 -63.11 4.96 -53.21
N ALA A 43 -62.99 4.34 -52.03
CA ALA A 43 -62.93 5.05 -50.76
C ALA A 43 -61.73 6.01 -50.73
N THR A 44 -60.55 5.55 -51.15
CA THR A 44 -59.34 6.40 -51.23
C THR A 44 -59.54 7.56 -52.22
N GLN A 45 -60.15 7.30 -53.38
CA GLN A 45 -60.47 8.34 -54.36
C GLN A 45 -61.47 9.35 -53.78
N GLN A 46 -62.48 8.92 -53.03
CA GLN A 46 -63.43 9.82 -52.38
C GLN A 46 -62.77 10.69 -51.30
N GLU A 47 -61.82 10.16 -50.52
CA GLU A 47 -61.04 10.97 -49.56
C GLU A 47 -60.23 12.06 -50.29
N VAL A 48 -59.55 11.69 -51.38
CA VAL A 48 -58.84 12.66 -52.22
C VAL A 48 -59.79 13.70 -52.80
N LEU A 49 -60.96 13.29 -53.31
CA LEU A 49 -61.99 14.21 -53.82
C LEU A 49 -62.55 15.14 -52.74
N SER A 50 -62.68 14.67 -51.49
CA SER A 50 -63.09 15.50 -50.36
C SER A 50 -62.08 16.62 -50.09
N VAL A 51 -60.77 16.32 -50.16
CA VAL A 51 -59.71 17.35 -50.05
C VAL A 51 -59.84 18.40 -51.15
N LEU A 52 -60.15 18.01 -52.39
CA LEU A 52 -60.39 18.98 -53.47
C LEU A 52 -61.63 19.84 -53.20
N LYS A 53 -62.75 19.21 -52.80
CA LYS A 53 -64.02 19.90 -52.54
C LYS A 53 -63.94 20.92 -51.40
N ASP A 54 -63.23 20.60 -50.32
CA ASP A 54 -63.03 21.53 -49.19
C ASP A 54 -62.39 22.85 -49.65
N THR A 55 -61.57 22.79 -50.70
CA THR A 55 -60.94 23.97 -51.30
C THR A 55 -61.76 24.65 -52.40
N GLY A 56 -62.97 24.16 -52.66
CA GLY A 56 -63.87 24.63 -53.73
C GLY A 56 -63.42 24.22 -55.15
N GLN A 57 -62.55 23.21 -55.29
CA GLN A 57 -62.10 22.72 -56.60
C GLN A 57 -62.98 21.56 -57.08
N ASN A 58 -63.22 21.52 -58.39
CA ASN A 58 -63.86 20.39 -59.07
C ASN A 58 -62.80 19.39 -59.56
N SER A 59 -63.14 18.11 -59.57
CA SER A 59 -62.26 17.06 -60.10
C SER A 59 -62.14 17.14 -61.62
N ASP A 60 -60.91 17.13 -62.11
CA ASP A 60 -60.58 17.13 -63.54
C ASP A 60 -59.63 15.97 -63.88
N PRO A 61 -60.08 14.93 -64.60
CA PRO A 61 -59.24 13.80 -64.96
C PRO A 61 -58.00 14.15 -65.80
N ALA A 62 -57.99 15.30 -66.49
CA ALA A 62 -56.85 15.73 -67.30
C ALA A 62 -55.74 16.41 -66.48
N ARG A 63 -56.02 16.82 -65.24
CA ARG A 63 -55.06 17.53 -64.37
C ARG A 63 -54.36 16.60 -63.39
N GLN A 64 -53.03 16.68 -63.37
CA GLN A 64 -52.18 15.89 -62.47
C GLN A 64 -51.74 16.66 -61.22
N ASP A 65 -52.10 17.94 -61.07
CA ASP A 65 -51.66 18.81 -59.97
C ASP A 65 -52.77 19.25 -59.01
N GLN A 66 -54.02 18.87 -59.27
CA GLN A 66 -55.20 19.34 -58.52
C GLN A 66 -55.15 19.03 -57.01
N LEU A 67 -54.66 17.84 -56.64
CA LEU A 67 -54.45 17.50 -55.24
C LEU A 67 -53.36 18.39 -54.61
N LEU A 68 -52.28 18.66 -55.33
CA LEU A 68 -51.22 19.56 -54.85
C LEU A 68 -51.75 20.99 -54.66
N GLN A 69 -52.57 21.51 -55.57
CA GLN A 69 -53.19 22.83 -55.43
C GLN A 69 -54.16 22.89 -54.25
N ALA A 70 -54.97 21.85 -54.06
CA ALA A 70 -55.87 21.76 -52.91
C ALA A 70 -55.07 21.74 -51.59
N VAL A 71 -54.03 20.90 -51.49
CA VAL A 71 -53.15 20.87 -50.31
C VAL A 71 -52.49 22.22 -50.06
N LYS A 72 -52.00 22.91 -51.10
CA LYS A 72 -51.46 24.27 -50.96
C LYS A 72 -52.50 25.24 -50.43
N LYS A 73 -53.72 25.24 -50.98
CA LYS A 73 -54.78 26.15 -50.53
C LYS A 73 -55.20 25.89 -49.07
N ILE A 74 -55.26 24.62 -48.64
CA ILE A 74 -55.52 24.28 -47.22
C ILE A 74 -54.36 24.73 -46.34
N ALA A 75 -53.12 24.45 -46.74
CA ALA A 75 -51.94 24.75 -45.92
C ALA A 75 -51.61 26.25 -45.86
N TRP A 76 -51.89 27.00 -46.92
CA TRP A 76 -51.38 28.35 -47.15
C TRP A 76 -52.47 29.40 -47.41
N GLY A 77 -53.73 29.01 -47.52
CA GLY A 77 -54.82 29.91 -47.94
C GLY A 77 -54.77 30.32 -49.42
N GLY A 78 -53.77 29.89 -50.19
CA GLY A 78 -53.56 30.27 -51.59
C GLY A 78 -52.48 29.46 -52.32
N ASN A 79 -52.08 29.92 -53.51
CA ASN A 79 -51.17 29.17 -54.41
C ASN A 79 -49.68 29.28 -54.05
N SER A 80 -49.32 30.27 -53.23
CA SER A 80 -47.95 30.57 -52.81
C SER A 80 -47.85 30.52 -51.30
N LYS A 81 -46.71 30.05 -50.80
CA LYS A 81 -46.41 30.03 -49.37
C LYS A 81 -46.38 31.47 -48.81
N PRO A 82 -47.17 31.82 -47.78
CA PRO A 82 -47.15 33.15 -47.21
C PRO A 82 -45.81 33.48 -46.55
N THR A 83 -45.43 34.75 -46.61
CA THR A 83 -44.19 35.28 -46.01
C THR A 83 -44.43 36.01 -44.68
N THR A 84 -45.69 36.20 -44.28
CA THR A 84 -46.08 36.82 -43.01
C THR A 84 -47.04 35.92 -42.23
N LEU A 85 -47.05 36.05 -40.90
CA LEU A 85 -47.96 35.29 -40.02
C LEU A 85 -49.43 35.55 -40.36
N ALA A 86 -49.78 36.81 -40.62
CA ALA A 86 -51.13 37.18 -41.06
C ALA A 86 -51.52 36.48 -42.38
N GLY A 87 -50.56 36.25 -43.28
CA GLY A 87 -50.80 35.50 -44.51
C GLY A 87 -51.12 34.01 -44.29
N TYR A 88 -50.74 33.42 -43.16
CA TYR A 88 -51.19 32.09 -42.72
C TYR A 88 -52.52 32.13 -41.94
N GLY A 89 -53.11 33.31 -41.74
CA GLY A 89 -54.31 33.48 -40.91
C GLY A 89 -54.04 33.56 -39.40
N ILE A 90 -52.77 33.66 -38.98
CA ILE A 90 -52.38 33.78 -37.57
C ILE A 90 -52.56 35.25 -37.15
N THR A 91 -53.54 35.51 -36.27
CA THR A 91 -53.89 36.86 -35.78
C THR A 91 -53.48 37.12 -34.33
N ASP A 92 -53.11 36.09 -33.59
CA ASP A 92 -52.65 36.09 -32.20
C ASP A 92 -51.11 36.12 -32.09
N GLY A 93 -50.42 36.31 -33.21
CA GLY A 93 -48.96 36.47 -33.26
C GLY A 93 -48.50 37.84 -32.74
N LEU A 94 -47.35 37.85 -32.06
CA LEU A 94 -46.73 39.08 -31.55
C LEU A 94 -46.37 40.03 -32.70
N THR A 95 -47.14 41.11 -32.84
CA THR A 95 -47.01 42.06 -33.95
C THR A 95 -46.12 43.25 -33.58
N LEU A 96 -45.18 43.61 -34.46
CA LEU A 96 -44.43 44.87 -34.35
C LEU A 96 -45.38 46.06 -34.62
N ARG A 97 -45.57 46.90 -33.61
CA ARG A 97 -46.41 48.10 -33.66
C ARG A 97 -45.61 49.30 -34.19
N PRO A 98 -46.29 50.36 -34.65
CA PRO A 98 -45.62 51.59 -35.06
C PRO A 98 -44.68 52.13 -33.98
N GLN A 99 -43.63 52.85 -34.40
CA GLN A 99 -42.69 53.48 -33.48
C GLN A 99 -43.39 54.42 -32.49
N LEU A 100 -42.89 54.48 -31.27
CA LEU A 100 -43.33 55.46 -30.28
C LEU A 100 -42.81 56.85 -30.70
N GLY A 101 -43.70 57.85 -30.65
CA GLY A 101 -43.36 59.24 -30.94
C GLY A 101 -42.74 59.99 -29.75
N ASP A 102 -42.45 61.28 -29.95
CA ASP A 102 -42.01 62.17 -28.87
C ASP A 102 -43.14 62.36 -27.82
N ARG A 103 -42.75 62.57 -26.56
CA ARG A 103 -43.67 62.86 -25.43
C ARG A 103 -44.76 61.81 -25.18
N VAL A 104 -44.55 60.56 -25.58
CA VAL A 104 -45.49 59.47 -25.29
C VAL A 104 -45.51 59.17 -23.79
N ASP A 105 -46.69 58.94 -23.23
CA ASP A 105 -46.85 58.34 -21.90
C ASP A 105 -46.99 56.82 -22.02
N LEU A 106 -46.04 56.07 -21.45
CA LEU A 106 -46.09 54.61 -21.48
C LEU A 106 -47.29 54.01 -20.75
N ASN A 107 -47.93 54.72 -19.82
CA ASN A 107 -49.15 54.25 -19.17
C ASN A 107 -50.34 54.13 -20.15
N ASN A 108 -50.28 54.82 -21.29
CA ASN A 108 -51.30 54.76 -22.34
C ASN A 108 -51.06 53.64 -23.36
N ILE A 109 -49.88 53.00 -23.33
CA ILE A 109 -49.53 51.92 -24.25
C ILE A 109 -49.98 50.59 -23.65
N ILE A 110 -51.26 50.27 -23.83
CA ILE A 110 -51.91 49.09 -23.23
C ILE A 110 -52.25 47.97 -24.21
N GLY A 111 -52.12 48.22 -25.52
CA GLY A 111 -52.44 47.22 -26.54
C GLY A 111 -51.31 46.21 -26.71
N ASP A 112 -51.65 44.96 -27.00
CA ASP A 112 -50.67 43.90 -27.27
C ASP A 112 -49.71 44.28 -28.39
N GLY A 113 -48.42 44.04 -28.18
CA GLY A 113 -47.42 44.13 -29.25
C GLY A 113 -46.03 44.54 -28.79
N LEU A 114 -45.14 44.61 -29.80
CA LEU A 114 -43.80 45.14 -29.66
C LEU A 114 -43.77 46.58 -30.16
N TYR A 115 -43.47 47.53 -29.29
CA TYR A 115 -43.26 48.93 -29.61
C TYR A 115 -41.78 49.25 -29.49
N HIS A 116 -41.30 50.24 -30.23
CA HIS A 116 -39.92 50.71 -30.08
C HIS A 116 -39.90 52.24 -30.02
N ASN A 117 -39.11 52.75 -29.09
CA ASN A 117 -38.70 54.14 -29.05
C ASN A 117 -37.33 54.27 -29.73
N PRO A 118 -37.19 54.97 -30.86
CA PRO A 118 -35.93 55.06 -31.60
C PRO A 118 -34.93 56.08 -31.00
N LEU A 119 -35.33 57.00 -30.12
CA LEU A 119 -34.47 58.10 -29.67
C LEU A 119 -34.56 58.35 -28.15
N ASN A 120 -33.41 58.57 -27.50
CA ASN A 120 -33.35 58.87 -26.05
C ASN A 120 -34.21 60.09 -25.70
N VAL A 121 -34.27 61.10 -26.58
CA VAL A 121 -35.05 62.33 -26.37
C VAL A 121 -36.54 62.06 -26.18
N TYR A 122 -37.11 61.04 -26.85
CA TYR A 122 -38.53 60.70 -26.69
C TYR A 122 -38.82 60.04 -25.33
N ALA A 123 -37.88 59.28 -24.77
CA ALA A 123 -38.01 58.73 -23.41
C ALA A 123 -37.80 59.82 -22.34
N VAL A 124 -36.86 60.74 -22.57
CA VAL A 124 -36.62 61.90 -21.69
C VAL A 124 -37.84 62.81 -21.64
N ASN A 125 -38.44 63.10 -22.79
CA ASN A 125 -39.64 63.93 -22.89
C ASN A 125 -40.93 63.18 -22.56
N GLY A 126 -40.88 61.85 -22.58
CA GLY A 126 -42.02 60.96 -22.35
C GLY A 126 -42.33 60.76 -20.87
N ALA A 127 -43.54 60.31 -20.58
CA ALA A 127 -43.97 60.02 -19.22
C ALA A 127 -43.91 58.52 -18.92
N ASN A 128 -43.62 58.18 -17.67
CA ASN A 128 -43.62 56.81 -17.15
C ASN A 128 -42.61 55.84 -17.83
N TYR A 129 -41.54 56.36 -18.44
CA TYR A 129 -40.38 55.55 -18.82
C TYR A 129 -39.57 55.14 -17.57
N PRO A 130 -38.99 53.92 -17.53
CA PRO A 130 -38.14 53.49 -16.42
C PRO A 130 -36.77 54.17 -16.41
N GLY A 131 -36.36 54.80 -17.52
CA GLY A 131 -35.11 55.54 -17.65
C GLY A 131 -35.05 56.40 -18.93
N PRO A 132 -34.09 57.32 -19.05
CA PRO A 132 -33.97 58.28 -20.15
C PRO A 132 -33.30 57.68 -21.40
N CYS A 133 -33.70 56.48 -21.82
CA CYS A 133 -33.05 55.73 -22.90
C CYS A 133 -34.08 55.35 -24.00
N ALA A 134 -33.62 55.26 -25.25
CA ALA A 134 -34.33 54.59 -26.33
C ALA A 134 -34.40 53.08 -26.06
N GLY A 135 -35.34 52.38 -26.69
CA GLY A 135 -35.53 50.99 -26.34
C GLY A 135 -36.78 50.33 -26.90
N LEU A 136 -36.90 49.06 -26.56
CA LEU A 136 -38.02 48.21 -26.93
C LEU A 136 -39.00 48.11 -25.76
N LEU A 137 -40.30 48.25 -26.03
CA LEU A 137 -41.38 48.01 -25.10
C LEU A 137 -42.21 46.82 -25.58
N PHE A 138 -42.21 45.74 -24.80
CA PHE A 138 -43.15 44.63 -24.96
C PHE A 138 -44.38 44.88 -24.10
N VAL A 139 -45.57 44.72 -24.69
CA VAL A 139 -46.85 44.81 -24.00
C VAL A 139 -47.66 43.55 -24.23
N PHE A 140 -48.13 42.96 -23.14
CA PHE A 140 -49.11 41.88 -23.14
C PHE A 140 -50.31 42.31 -22.29
N SER A 141 -51.51 42.13 -22.79
CA SER A 141 -52.76 42.63 -22.25
C SER A 141 -53.78 41.49 -22.24
N ASP A 142 -54.36 41.26 -21.08
CA ASP A 142 -55.48 40.34 -20.85
C ASP A 142 -56.57 41.14 -20.12
N ASP A 143 -57.26 41.99 -20.89
CA ASP A 143 -58.26 42.98 -20.49
C ASP A 143 -57.91 43.84 -19.26
N ALA A 144 -58.10 43.31 -18.05
CA ALA A 144 -57.86 43.99 -16.78
C ALA A 144 -56.37 44.01 -16.38
N MET A 145 -55.56 43.13 -16.96
CA MET A 145 -54.13 42.98 -16.68
C MET A 145 -53.29 43.42 -17.88
N VAL A 146 -52.38 44.38 -17.68
CA VAL A 146 -51.41 44.78 -18.71
C VAL A 146 -50.00 44.62 -18.17
N TYR A 147 -49.16 43.87 -18.85
CA TYR A 147 -47.77 43.65 -18.52
C TYR A 147 -46.91 44.43 -19.49
N GLN A 148 -45.96 45.19 -18.94
CA GLN A 148 -44.98 45.92 -19.73
C GLN A 148 -43.58 45.48 -19.35
N GLN A 149 -42.76 45.26 -20.37
CA GLN A 149 -41.32 45.10 -20.22
C GLN A 149 -40.61 46.07 -21.15
N TYR A 150 -39.70 46.88 -20.59
CA TYR A 150 -38.92 47.87 -21.33
C TYR A 150 -37.44 47.50 -21.30
N GLN A 151 -36.79 47.44 -22.46
CA GLN A 151 -35.36 47.19 -22.58
C GLN A 151 -34.69 48.40 -23.23
N CYS A 152 -33.68 48.98 -22.58
CA CYS A 152 -32.88 50.04 -23.20
C CYS A 152 -31.99 49.46 -24.31
N PHE A 153 -31.82 50.22 -25.41
CA PHE A 153 -30.98 49.81 -26.55
C PHE A 153 -29.48 49.65 -26.20
N ASP A 154 -29.01 50.35 -25.17
CA ASP A 154 -27.62 50.40 -24.72
C ASP A 154 -27.29 49.35 -23.66
N ASN A 155 -28.20 48.39 -23.42
CA ASN A 155 -28.12 47.38 -22.37
C ASN A 155 -27.97 47.95 -20.95
N SER A 156 -28.32 49.22 -20.70
CA SER A 156 -28.31 49.80 -19.36
C SER A 156 -29.35 49.18 -18.42
N GLY A 157 -30.31 48.43 -18.97
CA GLY A 157 -31.18 47.53 -18.21
C GLY A 157 -32.40 47.04 -18.97
N CYS A 158 -33.09 46.09 -18.33
CA CYS A 158 -34.45 45.68 -18.65
C CYS A 158 -35.32 45.93 -17.41
N TRP A 159 -36.52 46.47 -17.58
CA TRP A 159 -37.47 46.70 -16.51
C TRP A 159 -38.79 46.03 -16.84
N TYR A 160 -39.51 45.61 -15.81
CA TYR A 160 -40.85 45.07 -15.92
C TYR A 160 -41.81 45.75 -14.93
N ARG A 161 -43.08 45.82 -15.29
CA ARG A 161 -44.18 46.24 -14.44
C ARG A 161 -45.49 45.64 -14.92
N CYS A 162 -46.49 45.62 -14.05
CA CYS A 162 -47.86 45.26 -14.39
C CYS A 162 -48.85 46.38 -14.03
N ARG A 163 -49.97 46.43 -14.76
CA ARG A 163 -51.17 47.19 -14.45
C ARG A 163 -52.27 46.21 -14.09
N TYR A 164 -52.99 46.46 -13.00
CA TYR A 164 -54.18 45.71 -12.62
C TYR A 164 -55.30 46.67 -12.26
N ASN A 165 -56.49 46.50 -12.84
CA ASN A 165 -57.67 47.35 -12.60
C ASN A 165 -57.36 48.85 -12.67
N GLY A 166 -56.63 49.28 -13.69
CA GLY A 166 -56.30 50.69 -13.89
C GLY A 166 -54.98 51.14 -13.28
N ASN A 167 -54.48 50.46 -12.25
CA ASN A 167 -53.35 50.91 -11.44
C ASN A 167 -52.04 50.28 -11.88
N TRP A 168 -51.02 51.09 -12.14
CA TRP A 168 -49.67 50.64 -12.48
C TRP A 168 -48.85 50.37 -11.23
N SER A 169 -48.18 49.22 -11.21
CA SER A 169 -47.05 48.98 -10.30
C SER A 169 -45.83 49.80 -10.71
N GLN A 170 -44.91 50.00 -9.76
CA GLN A 170 -43.63 50.63 -10.04
C GLN A 170 -42.79 49.74 -10.95
N TRP A 171 -41.98 50.36 -11.81
CA TRP A 171 -40.97 49.65 -12.59
C TRP A 171 -39.98 48.94 -11.67
N ARG A 172 -39.75 47.65 -11.94
CA ARG A 172 -38.69 46.86 -11.31
C ARG A 172 -37.65 46.53 -12.37
N LYS A 173 -36.37 46.81 -12.07
CA LYS A 173 -35.26 46.44 -12.95
C LYS A 173 -35.00 44.94 -12.81
N LEU A 174 -34.91 44.22 -13.93
CA LEU A 174 -34.39 42.87 -13.99
C LEU A 174 -32.87 42.97 -13.73
N ALA A 175 -32.41 42.43 -12.60
CA ALA A 175 -31.03 42.60 -12.17
C ALA A 175 -30.03 41.85 -13.07
N ASP A 176 -28.88 42.46 -13.34
CA ASP A 176 -27.69 41.74 -13.81
C ASP A 176 -27.19 40.81 -12.69
N ALA A 177 -26.48 39.73 -13.01
CA ALA A 177 -25.93 38.83 -11.99
C ALA A 177 -25.10 39.63 -10.96
N ALA A 178 -25.55 39.66 -9.71
CA ALA A 178 -24.88 40.41 -8.65
C ALA A 178 -23.50 39.83 -8.37
N THR A 179 -22.49 40.68 -8.18
CA THR A 179 -21.11 40.25 -7.85
C THR A 179 -20.83 40.22 -6.34
N THR A 180 -21.82 40.60 -5.52
CA THR A 180 -21.73 40.59 -4.06
C THR A 180 -22.96 39.92 -3.45
N LEU A 181 -22.77 39.29 -2.27
CA LEU A 181 -23.86 38.70 -1.48
C LEU A 181 -24.97 39.72 -1.18
N ALA A 182 -24.58 40.96 -0.88
CA ALA A 182 -25.51 42.08 -0.68
C ALA A 182 -26.34 42.40 -1.95
N GLY A 183 -25.74 42.28 -3.14
CA GLY A 183 -26.45 42.44 -4.41
C GLY A 183 -27.47 41.33 -4.69
N TYR A 184 -27.31 40.15 -4.06
CA TYR A 184 -28.33 39.09 -4.03
C TYR A 184 -29.36 39.26 -2.89
N GLY A 185 -29.23 40.30 -2.06
CA GLY A 185 -30.10 40.52 -0.90
C GLY A 185 -29.77 39.64 0.32
N ILE A 186 -28.62 38.97 0.34
CA ILE A 186 -28.15 38.16 1.47
C ILE A 186 -27.43 39.08 2.45
N THR A 187 -28.04 39.32 3.61
CA THR A 187 -27.53 40.24 4.65
C THR A 187 -26.84 39.52 5.82
N ASP A 188 -26.98 38.20 5.92
CA ASP A 188 -26.44 37.34 6.99
C ASP A 188 -25.21 36.53 6.56
N GLY A 189 -24.69 36.74 5.35
CA GLY A 189 -23.49 36.10 4.86
C GLY A 189 -22.24 36.62 5.56
N ALA A 190 -21.40 35.72 6.09
CA ALA A 190 -20.14 36.08 6.73
C ALA A 190 -19.22 36.84 5.75
N THR A 191 -18.83 38.05 6.14
CA THR A 191 -17.93 38.90 5.36
C THR A 191 -16.52 38.33 5.35
N LYS A 192 -15.71 38.75 4.36
CA LYS A 192 -14.28 38.40 4.30
C LYS A 192 -13.53 38.78 5.58
N ALA A 193 -13.93 39.87 6.24
CA ALA A 193 -13.33 40.33 7.49
C ALA A 193 -13.69 39.41 8.67
N GLU A 194 -14.95 38.98 8.78
CA GLU A 194 -15.40 38.06 9.83
C GLU A 194 -14.78 36.68 9.66
N LEU A 195 -14.70 36.16 8.42
CA LEU A 195 -13.99 34.92 8.12
C LEU A 195 -12.52 35.01 8.48
N LYS A 196 -11.86 36.14 8.18
CA LYS A 196 -10.47 36.37 8.55
C LYS A 196 -10.28 36.42 10.07
N ALA A 197 -11.15 37.11 10.79
CA ALA A 197 -11.11 37.17 12.26
C ALA A 197 -11.31 35.79 12.90
N ALA A 198 -12.23 34.97 12.36
CA ALA A 198 -12.44 33.60 12.82
C ALA A 198 -11.21 32.70 12.58
N VAL A 199 -10.56 32.83 11.42
CA VAL A 199 -9.32 32.11 11.11
C VAL A 199 -8.17 32.57 12.01
N ASP A 200 -7.99 33.89 12.19
CA ASP A 200 -6.98 34.44 13.09
C ASP A 200 -7.23 33.98 14.55
N GLY A 201 -8.50 33.87 14.96
CA GLY A 201 -8.92 33.31 16.24
C GLY A 201 -8.59 31.82 16.38
N LEU A 202 -8.79 31.02 15.33
CA LEU A 202 -8.43 29.60 15.33
C LEU A 202 -6.90 29.39 15.40
N VAL A 203 -6.13 30.20 14.66
CA VAL A 203 -4.66 30.17 14.67
C VAL A 203 -4.12 30.53 16.05
N SER A 204 -4.69 31.57 16.69
CA SER A 204 -4.29 32.00 18.03
C SER A 204 -4.80 31.09 19.17
N GLY A 205 -5.87 30.33 18.92
CA GLY A 205 -6.46 29.40 19.90
C GLY A 205 -5.91 27.97 19.86
N ALA A 206 -4.95 27.66 18.98
CA ALA A 206 -4.37 26.33 18.86
C ALA A 206 -3.54 25.97 20.11
N PRO A 207 -3.79 24.82 20.78
CA PRO A 207 -3.07 24.44 22.00
C PRO A 207 -1.56 24.26 21.76
N GLY A 208 -0.77 24.57 22.80
CA GLY A 208 0.67 24.89 22.83
C GLY A 208 1.70 23.89 22.26
N ALA A 209 1.30 22.92 21.45
CA ALA A 209 2.23 22.12 20.64
C ALA A 209 2.37 22.63 19.19
N LEU A 210 1.45 23.49 18.70
CA LEU A 210 1.44 24.00 17.32
C LEU A 210 1.41 25.54 17.21
N ASN A 211 1.65 26.26 18.31
CA ASN A 211 1.93 27.71 18.31
C ASN A 211 3.45 27.99 18.25
N THR A 212 4.25 26.95 18.00
CA THR A 212 5.71 27.00 18.06
C THR A 212 6.30 28.05 17.13
N LEU A 213 5.74 28.27 15.93
CA LEU A 213 6.28 29.25 14.99
C LEU A 213 6.01 30.71 15.41
N GLN A 214 4.85 31.00 16.00
CA GLN A 214 4.55 32.35 16.52
C GLN A 214 5.24 32.58 17.87
N GLU A 215 5.36 31.55 18.72
CA GLU A 215 6.18 31.61 19.93
C GLU A 215 7.65 31.78 19.62
N LEU A 216 8.19 31.09 18.60
CA LEU A 216 9.54 31.30 18.09
C LEU A 216 9.68 32.70 17.51
N ALA A 217 8.78 33.16 16.65
CA ALA A 217 8.84 34.50 16.08
C ALA A 217 8.80 35.60 17.17
N ALA A 218 7.91 35.47 18.14
CA ALA A 218 7.82 36.39 19.28
C ALA A 218 9.06 36.30 20.20
N ALA A 219 9.58 35.09 20.48
CA ALA A 219 10.80 34.90 21.26
C ALA A 219 12.04 35.47 20.57
N LEU A 220 12.05 35.52 19.24
CA LEU A 220 13.06 36.18 18.42
C LEU A 220 12.77 37.69 18.19
N GLY A 221 11.72 38.24 18.83
CA GLY A 221 11.37 39.66 18.79
C GLY A 221 10.68 40.12 17.51
N ASN A 222 10.12 39.21 16.71
CA ASN A 222 9.54 39.48 15.39
C ASN A 222 10.50 40.23 14.45
N ASP A 223 11.80 39.93 14.56
CA ASP A 223 12.83 40.61 13.78
C ASP A 223 12.97 40.00 12.37
N ASN A 224 12.45 40.70 11.35
CA ASN A 224 12.58 40.32 9.94
C ASN A 224 14.04 40.16 9.48
N ASN A 225 15.00 40.74 10.21
CA ASN A 225 16.43 40.68 9.93
C ASN A 225 17.20 39.94 11.02
N PHE A 226 16.54 39.02 11.75
CA PHE A 226 17.11 38.34 12.92
C PHE A 226 18.55 37.85 12.71
N ALA A 227 18.85 37.25 11.55
CA ALA A 227 20.20 36.79 11.21
C ALA A 227 21.23 37.94 11.18
N ALA A 228 20.89 39.06 10.55
CA ALA A 228 21.76 40.24 10.49
C ALA A 228 21.88 40.92 11.87
N THR A 229 20.79 41.01 12.63
CA THR A 229 20.78 41.57 13.99
C THR A 229 21.63 40.76 14.95
N ILE A 230 21.51 39.42 14.93
CA ILE A 230 22.37 38.54 15.73
C ILE A 230 23.82 38.63 15.26
N THR A 231 24.08 38.64 13.95
CA THR A 231 25.44 38.80 13.41
C THR A 231 26.08 40.11 13.88
N ASN A 232 25.33 41.22 13.87
CA ASN A 232 25.81 42.52 14.36
C ASN A 232 26.02 42.53 15.89
N LYS A 233 25.12 41.90 16.66
CA LYS A 233 25.30 41.74 18.11
C LYS A 233 26.50 40.85 18.45
N LEU A 234 26.75 39.81 17.67
CA LEU A 234 27.92 38.94 17.81
C LEU A 234 29.19 39.68 17.39
N ALA A 235 29.15 40.46 16.32
CA ALA A 235 30.27 41.30 15.86
C ALA A 235 30.60 42.43 16.84
N GLY A 236 29.61 42.90 17.62
CA GLY A 236 29.80 43.84 18.72
C GLY A 236 30.28 43.19 20.02
N LYS A 237 30.22 41.85 20.15
CA LYS A 237 30.95 41.16 21.22
C LYS A 237 32.41 41.14 20.80
N ALA A 238 33.26 41.74 21.64
CA ALA A 238 34.69 41.88 21.40
C ALA A 238 35.29 40.62 20.74
N ASP A 239 36.10 40.82 19.69
CA ASP A 239 37.00 39.80 19.16
C ASP A 239 37.67 39.05 20.33
N LYS A 240 37.94 37.75 20.18
CA LYS A 240 38.71 36.96 21.15
C LYS A 240 39.99 37.72 21.51
N SER A 241 39.92 38.52 22.57
CA SER A 241 41.06 39.32 22.98
C SER A 241 42.08 38.32 23.47
N SER A 242 43.30 38.41 22.96
CA SER A 242 44.42 37.58 23.41
C SER A 242 44.90 37.98 24.82
N SER A 243 44.25 38.96 25.46
CA SER A 243 44.63 39.47 26.79
C SER A 243 43.41 39.77 27.67
N LEU A 244 43.58 39.57 28.99
CA LEU A 244 42.55 39.86 30.00
C LEU A 244 42.15 41.35 30.05
N ALA A 245 43.08 42.24 29.70
CA ALA A 245 42.84 43.68 29.65
C ALA A 245 41.80 44.07 28.58
N GLY A 246 41.76 43.35 27.45
CA GLY A 246 40.76 43.59 26.40
C GLY A 246 39.34 43.16 26.78
N TYR A 247 39.16 42.44 27.89
CA TYR A 247 37.87 42.14 28.49
C TYR A 247 37.45 43.15 29.59
N GLY A 248 38.22 44.23 29.80
CA GLY A 248 37.95 45.20 30.87
C GLY A 248 38.27 44.68 32.28
N ILE A 249 39.00 43.56 32.38
CA ILE A 249 39.44 42.95 33.64
C ILE A 249 40.88 43.39 33.90
N ASN A 250 41.01 44.53 34.58
CA ASN A 250 42.27 45.16 34.97
C ASN A 250 42.79 44.70 36.34
N THR A 251 42.00 43.92 37.08
CA THR A 251 42.41 43.16 38.27
C THR A 251 41.62 41.86 38.33
N LEU A 252 42.32 40.73 38.51
CA LEU A 252 41.70 39.43 38.79
C LEU A 252 40.85 39.55 40.06
N ALA A 253 39.53 39.65 39.92
CA ALA A 253 38.60 39.59 41.04
C ALA A 253 38.49 38.13 41.52
N LEU A 254 39.53 37.64 42.20
CA LEU A 254 39.44 36.46 43.04
C LEU A 254 38.87 36.92 44.38
N SER A 255 37.72 36.37 44.78
CA SER A 255 37.18 36.61 46.12
C SER A 255 38.21 36.16 47.17
N THR A 256 38.30 36.88 48.29
CA THR A 256 39.24 36.63 49.39
C THR A 256 39.15 35.21 49.97
N ALA A 257 38.09 34.46 49.66
CA ALA A 257 37.90 33.06 50.06
C ALA A 257 38.57 32.04 49.12
N GLN A 258 38.88 32.40 47.87
CA GLN A 258 39.51 31.49 46.88
C GLN A 258 41.02 31.69 46.74
N THR A 259 41.59 32.71 47.38
CA THR A 259 43.04 32.96 47.39
C THR A 259 43.83 31.97 48.24
N SER A 260 43.18 30.96 48.83
CA SER A 260 43.79 30.00 49.77
C SER A 260 44.12 28.62 49.18
N GLN A 261 44.08 28.42 47.85
CA GLN A 261 44.28 27.08 47.25
C GLN A 261 45.40 26.94 46.23
N ILE A 262 46.32 27.90 46.12
CA ILE A 262 47.60 27.69 45.42
C ILE A 262 48.73 28.26 46.28
N PHE A 263 49.12 27.54 47.32
CA PHE A 263 50.36 27.81 48.04
C PHE A 263 51.51 27.06 47.37
N LYS A 264 52.46 27.79 46.77
CA LYS A 264 53.82 27.29 46.57
C LYS A 264 54.41 27.01 47.96
N THR A 265 54.48 25.77 48.37
CA THR A 265 55.22 25.42 49.59
C THR A 265 56.69 25.19 49.26
N THR A 266 57.39 26.27 48.93
CA THR A 266 58.76 26.55 49.39
C THR A 266 59.23 27.90 48.85
N PRO A 267 59.78 28.78 49.71
CA PRO A 267 60.39 30.02 49.26
C PRO A 267 61.76 29.73 48.68
N ASN A 268 61.90 29.86 47.36
CA ASN A 268 63.16 30.26 46.73
C ASN A 268 62.84 31.00 45.41
N VAL A 269 62.85 32.33 45.53
CA VAL A 269 63.40 33.34 44.61
C VAL A 269 63.60 32.90 43.14
N TYR A 270 62.81 33.50 42.24
CA TYR A 270 62.96 33.63 40.77
C TYR A 270 63.41 32.39 39.96
N ASP A 271 62.54 31.81 39.13
CA ASP A 271 62.32 32.28 37.74
C ASP A 271 61.23 31.47 37.02
N GLY A 272 60.74 32.01 35.90
CA GLY A 272 59.60 31.49 35.14
C GLY A 272 59.78 30.10 34.51
N ASN A 273 58.77 29.24 34.70
CA ASN A 273 58.28 28.15 33.83
C ASN A 273 57.65 27.04 34.70
N ILE A 274 56.40 26.67 34.43
CA ILE A 274 55.68 25.57 35.10
C ILE A 274 56.31 24.19 34.77
N TYR A 275 57.34 24.14 33.93
CA TYR A 275 57.67 22.94 33.17
C TYR A 275 58.93 22.20 33.58
N THR A 276 59.71 22.66 34.57
CA THR A 276 61.07 22.10 34.76
C THR A 276 61.42 21.51 36.12
N ASN A 277 60.46 21.35 37.06
CA ASN A 277 60.50 20.35 38.18
C ASN A 277 59.43 20.63 39.25
N GLY A 278 58.22 21.06 38.86
CA GLY A 278 57.16 21.40 39.81
C GLY A 278 56.19 20.24 40.04
N THR A 279 55.95 19.87 41.29
CA THR A 279 54.76 19.08 41.67
C THR A 279 53.56 20.03 41.75
N LEU A 280 52.47 19.74 41.05
CA LEU A 280 51.20 20.44 41.25
C LEU A 280 50.41 19.66 42.32
N GLU A 281 50.35 20.22 43.53
CA GLU A 281 49.57 19.66 44.64
C GLU A 281 48.30 20.49 44.86
N LEU A 282 47.13 19.84 44.81
CA LEU A 282 45.88 20.37 45.34
C LEU A 282 45.77 19.93 46.80
N ARG A 283 45.92 20.88 47.74
CA ARG A 283 45.77 20.62 49.17
C ARG A 283 44.41 21.11 49.66
N SER A 284 43.70 20.27 50.41
CA SER A 284 42.61 20.68 51.30
C SER A 284 43.21 21.05 52.67
N THR A 285 42.70 22.09 53.33
CA THR A 285 43.25 22.61 54.60
C THR A 285 42.79 21.84 55.85
N GLY A 286 42.23 20.63 55.70
CA GLY A 286 41.82 19.76 56.80
C GLY A 286 42.81 18.62 57.02
N THR A 287 43.00 18.21 58.28
CA THR A 287 43.97 17.17 58.70
C THR A 287 43.70 15.75 58.17
N ASP A 288 42.59 15.52 57.44
CA ASP A 288 42.10 14.18 57.15
C ASP A 288 41.64 13.93 55.69
N PHE A 289 42.13 14.68 54.70
CA PHE A 289 41.74 14.43 53.30
C PHE A 289 42.94 14.24 52.33
N PRO A 290 42.80 13.35 51.34
CA PRO A 290 43.83 13.09 50.35
C PRO A 290 44.35 14.32 49.61
N SER A 291 45.66 14.48 49.54
CA SER A 291 46.25 15.30 48.47
C SER A 291 46.38 14.46 47.20
N LEU A 292 45.77 14.92 46.10
CA LEU A 292 46.01 14.37 44.77
C LEU A 292 47.05 15.25 44.08
N GLY A 293 48.26 14.71 43.89
CA GLY A 293 49.36 15.40 43.23
C GLY A 293 49.63 14.86 41.84
N LEU A 294 49.89 15.75 40.88
CA LEU A 294 50.53 15.39 39.61
C LEU A 294 52.04 15.58 39.77
N HIS A 295 52.78 14.49 39.81
CA HIS A 295 54.23 14.47 39.98
C HIS A 295 54.92 14.04 38.68
N ARG A 296 55.92 14.82 38.22
CA ARG A 296 56.83 14.41 37.15
C ARG A 296 58.18 14.02 37.74
N PRO A 297 58.44 12.72 38.02
CA PRO A 297 59.77 12.28 38.35
C PRO A 297 60.61 12.21 37.05
N GLY A 298 61.25 13.33 36.69
CA GLY A 298 62.07 13.44 35.47
C GLY A 298 61.28 13.64 34.17
N ASN A 299 61.95 13.44 33.03
CA ASN A 299 61.48 13.87 31.70
C ASN A 299 60.45 12.96 30.99
N SER A 300 60.04 11.82 31.57
CA SER A 300 59.33 10.78 30.80
C SER A 300 58.10 10.16 31.48
N ALA A 301 57.67 10.64 32.64
CA ALA A 301 56.49 10.09 33.32
C ALA A 301 55.69 11.18 34.05
N VAL A 302 54.37 11.00 34.09
CA VAL A 302 53.44 11.76 34.95
C VAL A 302 52.78 10.75 35.89
N ALA A 303 52.94 10.94 37.19
CA ALA A 303 52.37 10.09 38.23
C ALA A 303 51.26 10.85 38.97
N LEU A 304 50.18 10.12 39.31
CA LEU A 304 49.17 10.57 40.26
C LEU A 304 49.55 9.98 41.61
N VAL A 305 49.88 10.85 42.57
CA VAL A 305 50.30 10.42 43.91
C VAL A 305 49.20 10.77 44.91
N HIS A 306 48.76 9.76 45.65
CA HIS A 306 47.86 9.87 46.79
C HIS A 306 48.69 9.64 48.06
N LYS A 307 48.73 10.60 48.99
CA LYS A 307 49.45 10.44 50.27
C LYS A 307 48.48 10.42 51.46
N ASN A 308 48.69 9.43 52.33
CA ASN A 308 48.25 9.28 53.74
C ASN A 308 47.27 8.15 54.13
N TYR A 309 46.92 7.21 53.26
CA TYR A 309 46.39 5.90 53.72
C TYR A 309 46.80 4.80 52.73
N GLY A 310 47.89 4.10 53.03
CA GLY A 310 48.52 3.14 52.13
C GLY A 310 49.26 3.83 50.98
N ASP A 311 50.48 3.40 50.69
CA ASP A 311 51.28 3.94 49.59
C ASP A 311 50.75 3.44 48.22
N ASP A 312 49.49 3.70 47.91
CA ASP A 312 48.90 3.41 46.60
C ASP A 312 49.31 4.52 45.61
N THR A 313 50.46 4.31 44.97
CA THR A 313 50.93 5.20 43.91
C THR A 313 50.53 4.63 42.56
N LEU A 314 49.53 5.22 41.89
CA LEU A 314 49.22 4.89 40.51
C LEU A 314 50.21 5.61 39.58
N MET A 315 51.32 4.94 39.27
CA MET A 315 52.27 5.41 38.27
C MET A 315 51.91 4.87 36.90
N LEU A 316 51.64 5.75 35.93
CA LEU A 316 51.61 5.42 34.51
C LEU A 316 52.98 5.81 33.93
N LYS A 317 53.85 4.82 33.73
CA LYS A 317 55.16 5.04 33.09
C LYS A 317 55.11 4.47 31.69
N GLU A 318 55.35 5.31 30.68
CA GLU A 318 55.91 4.82 29.43
C GLU A 318 57.40 4.55 29.66
N ALA A 319 57.79 3.28 29.63
CA ALA A 319 59.14 2.94 29.22
C ALA A 319 59.07 2.80 27.69
N GLY A 320 59.98 3.43 26.95
CA GLY A 320 59.96 3.39 25.48
C GLY A 320 59.72 1.98 24.94
N GLY A 321 58.87 1.86 23.91
CA GLY A 321 58.45 0.58 23.33
C GLY A 321 56.97 0.20 23.56
N GLY A 322 56.10 1.12 23.99
CA GLY A 322 54.64 0.88 24.06
C GLY A 322 54.16 0.10 25.28
N GLU A 323 54.99 -0.04 26.32
CA GLU A 323 54.64 -0.77 27.54
C GLU A 323 54.01 0.17 28.59
N TYR A 324 52.76 -0.10 28.97
CA TYR A 324 52.10 0.54 30.11
C TYR A 324 52.20 -0.38 31.34
N ARG A 325 52.92 0.06 32.39
CA ARG A 325 52.94 -0.64 33.68
C ARG A 325 52.17 0.13 34.74
N VAL A 326 51.19 -0.53 35.34
CA VAL A 326 50.48 -0.08 36.54
C VAL A 326 51.14 -0.74 37.75
N TRP A 327 51.64 0.07 38.69
CA TRP A 327 52.20 -0.40 39.95
C TRP A 327 51.19 -0.16 41.06
N HIS A 328 51.03 -1.14 41.96
CA HIS A 328 50.28 -0.99 43.21
C HIS A 328 51.15 -1.55 44.35
N SER A 329 51.42 -0.75 45.37
CA SER A 329 52.09 -1.20 46.60
C SER A 329 51.06 -1.33 47.70
N GLY A 330 50.63 -2.56 47.97
CA GLY A 330 49.84 -2.88 49.17
C GLY A 330 50.69 -2.75 50.45
N ASN A 331 50.01 -2.69 51.59
CA ASN A 331 50.53 -2.48 52.96
C ASN A 331 51.44 -3.62 53.51
N ASP A 332 51.89 -4.54 52.66
CA ASP A 332 52.50 -5.81 53.03
C ASP A 332 53.99 -5.91 52.66
N SER A 333 54.64 -4.83 52.18
CA SER A 333 56.09 -4.77 51.85
C SER A 333 56.60 -5.87 50.91
N GLN A 334 55.71 -6.67 50.35
CA GLN A 334 55.94 -7.64 49.30
C GLN A 334 55.25 -7.05 48.09
N ILE A 335 56.00 -6.74 47.03
CA ILE A 335 55.41 -6.46 45.71
C ILE A 335 54.47 -7.63 45.43
N ILE A 336 53.15 -7.39 45.44
CA ILE A 336 52.16 -8.39 45.09
C ILE A 336 52.60 -8.93 43.73
N LYS A 337 53.03 -10.19 43.75
CA LYS A 337 53.76 -10.85 42.66
C LYS A 337 53.12 -10.53 41.33
N LYS A 338 53.87 -9.85 40.46
CA LYS A 338 53.67 -9.69 39.00
C LYS A 338 52.29 -10.18 38.51
N ARG A 339 51.21 -9.42 38.74
CA ARG A 339 50.07 -9.50 37.82
C ARG A 339 50.50 -8.81 36.54
N ARG A 340 51.28 -9.53 35.71
CA ARG A 340 51.69 -9.08 34.39
C ARG A 340 50.45 -9.02 33.51
N TYR A 341 49.79 -7.87 33.48
CA TYR A 341 48.91 -7.52 32.37
C TYR A 341 49.81 -7.17 31.18
N ARG A 342 50.36 -8.20 30.51
CA ARG A 342 51.02 -8.01 29.21
C ARG A 342 49.92 -7.88 28.16
N ILE A 343 49.49 -6.65 27.89
CA ILE A 343 48.74 -6.34 26.68
C ILE A 343 49.79 -6.02 25.60
N HIS A 344 50.41 -7.05 25.00
CA HIS A 344 51.37 -6.87 23.92
C HIS A 344 50.72 -7.23 22.58
N ALA A 345 51.01 -6.47 21.53
CA ALA A 345 50.69 -6.82 20.15
C ALA A 345 51.71 -7.87 19.67
N ASP A 346 51.32 -9.13 19.57
CA ASP A 346 52.10 -10.27 19.02
C ASP A 346 53.62 -10.24 19.28
N ASP A 347 54.07 -10.78 20.43
CA ASP A 347 55.51 -11.01 20.66
C ASP A 347 56.02 -12.35 20.09
N GLY A 348 55.14 -13.14 19.45
CA GLY A 348 55.49 -14.42 18.84
C GLY A 348 55.93 -15.51 19.84
N THR A 349 55.75 -15.31 21.15
CA THR A 349 56.16 -16.32 22.14
C THR A 349 55.15 -17.46 22.21
N SER A 350 55.66 -18.70 22.17
CA SER A 350 54.84 -19.92 22.12
C SER A 350 53.94 -20.10 23.35
N LEU A 351 52.66 -20.42 23.08
CA LEU A 351 51.57 -20.77 24.00
C LEU A 351 51.91 -21.84 25.05
N ASP A 352 52.98 -22.60 24.84
CA ASP A 352 53.29 -23.80 25.62
C ASP A 352 54.31 -23.57 26.74
N THR A 353 54.93 -22.38 26.78
CA THR A 353 56.04 -22.07 27.71
C THR A 353 55.86 -20.77 28.50
N SER A 354 54.80 -20.00 28.25
CA SER A 354 54.64 -18.64 28.77
C SER A 354 53.87 -18.51 30.10
N ILE A 355 53.33 -19.61 30.64
CA ILE A 355 52.60 -19.65 31.92
C ILE A 355 53.49 -20.24 33.02
N SER A 356 53.59 -19.54 34.14
CA SER A 356 54.21 -20.07 35.36
C SER A 356 53.13 -20.59 36.32
N ALA A 357 53.53 -21.47 37.24
CA ALA A 357 52.66 -21.96 38.28
C ALA A 357 52.07 -20.81 39.13
N GLY A 358 50.77 -20.90 39.43
CA GLY A 358 50.04 -19.90 40.22
C GLY A 358 49.79 -18.56 39.52
N GLU A 359 50.10 -18.41 38.24
CA GLU A 359 49.78 -17.20 37.46
C GLU A 359 48.43 -17.34 36.73
N MET A 360 47.70 -16.23 36.60
CA MET A 360 46.62 -16.06 35.64
C MET A 360 47.02 -14.98 34.63
N GLY A 361 46.79 -15.22 33.34
CA GLY A 361 47.18 -14.28 32.29
C GLY A 361 46.15 -14.15 31.18
N PHE A 362 46.00 -12.92 30.69
CA PHE A 362 45.31 -12.60 29.44
C PHE A 362 46.38 -12.40 28.36
N ASN A 363 46.32 -13.15 27.27
CA ASN A 363 47.34 -13.13 26.23
C ASN A 363 46.69 -13.18 24.83
N TYR A 364 47.48 -12.90 23.80
CA TYR A 364 47.13 -13.07 22.39
C TYR A 364 48.21 -13.92 21.72
N GLY A 365 47.83 -14.92 20.93
CA GLY A 365 48.81 -15.80 20.29
C GLY A 365 48.30 -16.45 19.01
N THR A 366 49.25 -16.78 18.14
CA THR A 366 49.05 -17.37 16.80
C THR A 366 49.70 -18.75 16.65
N SER A 367 50.10 -19.38 17.76
CA SER A 367 50.81 -20.67 17.77
C SER A 367 49.89 -21.85 18.13
N SER A 368 50.33 -23.08 17.86
CA SER A 368 49.63 -24.33 18.26
C SER A 368 48.19 -24.47 17.76
N GLY A 369 47.88 -23.93 16.58
CA GLY A 369 46.62 -24.16 15.85
C GLY A 369 45.45 -23.24 16.25
N VAL A 370 45.73 -22.13 16.93
CA VAL A 370 44.75 -21.12 17.38
C VAL A 370 45.26 -19.71 17.03
N ASN A 371 44.38 -18.86 16.51
CA ASN A 371 44.65 -17.43 16.28
C ASN A 371 43.64 -16.59 17.06
N GLY A 372 44.05 -16.05 18.22
CA GLY A 372 43.20 -15.15 18.98
C GLY A 372 43.59 -14.95 20.45
N PRO A 373 42.78 -14.18 21.20
CA PRO A 373 42.98 -13.94 22.61
C PRO A 373 42.61 -15.17 23.42
N PHE A 374 43.40 -15.43 24.46
CA PHE A 374 43.15 -16.52 25.38
C PHE A 374 43.43 -16.13 26.82
N ILE A 375 42.73 -16.82 27.70
CA ILE A 375 42.92 -16.77 29.15
C ILE A 375 43.61 -18.06 29.53
N ALA A 376 44.62 -17.94 30.39
CA ALA A 376 45.31 -19.10 30.90
C ALA A 376 45.44 -19.08 32.42
N PHE A 377 45.27 -20.26 32.99
CA PHE A 377 45.36 -20.51 34.42
C PHE A 377 46.50 -21.52 34.64
N GLY A 378 47.56 -21.07 35.33
CA GLY A 378 48.67 -21.93 35.72
C GLY A 378 48.27 -22.88 36.85
N GLY A 379 48.86 -24.07 36.85
CA GLY A 379 48.69 -25.06 37.91
C GLY A 379 49.00 -24.49 39.31
N LEU A 380 48.36 -25.05 40.34
CA LEU A 380 48.54 -24.65 41.73
C LEU A 380 49.80 -25.30 42.33
N GLY A 381 50.35 -24.73 43.41
CA GLY A 381 51.42 -25.36 44.20
C GLY A 381 52.83 -25.28 43.59
N GLY A 382 53.09 -24.38 42.66
CA GLY A 382 54.43 -24.20 42.07
C GLY A 382 54.72 -25.11 40.86
N SER A 383 53.77 -25.95 40.44
CA SER A 383 53.83 -26.71 39.18
C SER A 383 52.90 -26.15 38.10
N ILE A 384 53.27 -26.38 36.84
CA ILE A 384 52.43 -26.11 35.66
C ILE A 384 51.59 -27.32 35.25
N ASP A 385 51.81 -28.48 35.88
CA ASP A 385 50.95 -29.64 35.76
C ASP A 385 49.55 -29.21 36.26
N TYR A 386 48.48 -29.55 35.55
CA TYR A 386 47.11 -29.06 35.81
C TYR A 386 46.78 -27.63 35.35
N SER A 387 47.59 -27.03 34.46
CA SER A 387 47.20 -25.76 33.80
C SER A 387 46.04 -25.93 32.83
N CYS A 388 45.22 -24.90 32.65
CA CYS A 388 44.16 -24.87 31.64
C CYS A 388 44.16 -23.57 30.81
N GLN A 389 43.62 -23.66 29.60
CA GLN A 389 43.51 -22.56 28.66
C GLN A 389 42.10 -22.49 28.06
N LEU A 390 41.59 -21.28 27.88
CA LEU A 390 40.35 -20.95 27.18
C LEU A 390 40.64 -19.87 26.14
N THR A 391 40.22 -20.06 24.90
CA THR A 391 40.53 -19.15 23.79
C THR A 391 39.31 -18.85 22.93
N ALA A 392 39.26 -17.65 22.36
CA ALA A 392 38.42 -17.31 21.22
C ALA A 392 39.28 -17.43 19.95
N ASP A 393 39.16 -18.55 19.24
CA ASP A 393 39.93 -18.80 18.01
C ASP A 393 39.18 -18.25 16.80
N TYR A 394 39.70 -17.17 16.21
CA TYR A 394 39.12 -16.57 15.02
C TYR A 394 39.67 -17.20 13.72
N GLY A 395 40.79 -17.92 13.78
CA GLY A 395 41.42 -18.53 12.60
C GLY A 395 40.65 -19.72 12.01
N SER A 396 39.78 -20.34 12.81
CA SER A 396 39.03 -21.55 12.44
C SER A 396 37.51 -21.41 12.55
N GLY A 397 36.99 -20.16 12.51
CA GLY A 397 35.55 -19.88 12.46
C GLY A 397 34.93 -19.27 13.71
N SER A 398 35.66 -18.40 14.44
CA SER A 398 35.17 -17.69 15.64
C SER A 398 34.60 -18.62 16.73
N ILE A 399 35.32 -19.69 17.02
CA ILE A 399 34.90 -20.70 18.00
C ILE A 399 35.63 -20.56 19.33
N MET A 400 34.95 -20.86 20.43
CA MET A 400 35.60 -20.98 21.73
C MET A 400 36.17 -22.38 21.89
N ARG A 401 37.42 -22.47 22.37
CA ARG A 401 38.10 -23.76 22.61
C ARG A 401 38.72 -23.78 23.99
N PHE A 402 38.81 -24.96 24.59
CA PHE A 402 39.52 -25.19 25.83
C PHE A 402 40.49 -26.36 25.69
N ARG A 403 41.55 -26.34 26.49
CA ARG A 403 42.43 -27.48 26.72
C ARG A 403 43.02 -27.44 28.12
N THR A 404 43.49 -28.59 28.57
CA THR A 404 44.08 -28.77 29.90
C THR A 404 45.41 -29.51 29.78
N ARG A 405 46.24 -29.43 30.82
CA ARG A 405 47.35 -30.36 31.06
C ARG A 405 46.93 -31.31 32.18
N ASN A 406 46.89 -32.60 31.91
CA ASN A 406 46.35 -33.57 32.88
C ASN A 406 47.38 -34.60 33.34
N ASP A 407 48.65 -34.50 32.92
CA ASP A 407 49.71 -35.45 33.24
C ASP A 407 50.95 -34.81 33.87
N ASP A 408 51.71 -35.63 34.59
CA ASP A 408 53.08 -35.41 35.08
C ASP A 408 54.11 -35.29 33.92
N GLY A 409 53.67 -35.59 32.70
CA GLY A 409 54.43 -35.49 31.46
C GLY A 409 54.59 -34.08 30.91
N LYS A 410 54.00 -33.04 31.55
CA LYS A 410 54.08 -31.62 31.15
C LYS A 410 53.55 -31.33 29.75
N ARG A 411 52.67 -32.18 29.19
CA ARG A 411 52.15 -32.05 27.82
C ARG A 411 50.76 -31.43 27.79
N TRP A 412 50.45 -30.67 26.75
CA TRP A 412 49.09 -30.19 26.50
C TRP A 412 48.24 -31.29 25.88
N ASN A 413 47.01 -31.44 26.37
CA ASN A 413 45.99 -32.18 25.66
C ASN A 413 45.60 -31.44 24.36
N PRO A 414 45.04 -32.15 23.37
CA PRO A 414 44.44 -31.52 22.21
C PRO A 414 43.39 -30.45 22.57
N TRP A 415 43.15 -29.53 21.66
CA TRP A 415 42.08 -28.55 21.81
C TRP A 415 40.70 -29.20 21.67
N TYR A 416 39.79 -28.86 22.57
CA TYR A 416 38.37 -29.21 22.51
C TYR A 416 37.52 -27.98 22.23
N THR A 417 36.58 -28.09 21.30
CA THR A 417 35.68 -26.99 20.93
C THR A 417 34.49 -26.93 21.88
N LEU A 418 34.17 -25.74 22.37
CA LEU A 418 32.90 -25.45 23.02
C LEU A 418 31.88 -25.19 21.91
N VAL A 419 30.99 -26.15 21.68
CA VAL A 419 29.92 -26.03 20.69
C VAL A 419 28.78 -25.20 21.29
N HIS A 420 28.46 -24.05 20.69
CA HIS A 420 27.31 -23.24 21.08
C HIS A 420 26.01 -23.76 20.45
N GLU A 421 24.85 -23.44 21.03
CA GLU A 421 23.53 -23.96 20.62
C GLU A 421 23.13 -23.73 19.16
N GLY A 422 23.83 -22.85 18.43
CA GLY A 422 23.58 -22.55 17.02
C GLY A 422 24.28 -23.48 16.03
N HIS A 423 25.14 -24.40 16.49
CA HIS A 423 25.84 -25.34 15.61
C HIS A 423 24.90 -26.35 14.91
N LEU A 424 23.68 -26.52 15.43
CA LEU A 424 22.67 -27.43 14.91
C LEU A 424 21.45 -26.68 14.33
N THR A 425 21.52 -25.38 14.14
CA THR A 425 20.43 -24.60 13.54
C THR A 425 20.06 -25.18 12.16
N GLY A 426 18.76 -25.40 11.94
CA GLY A 426 18.24 -26.09 10.76
C GLY A 426 18.04 -27.61 10.93
N GLN A 427 18.56 -28.21 12.00
CA GLN A 427 18.33 -29.63 12.31
C GLN A 427 16.85 -29.90 12.57
N VAL A 428 16.33 -30.99 11.99
CA VAL A 428 15.02 -31.55 12.32
C VAL A 428 15.14 -32.71 13.31
N ALA A 429 14.32 -32.70 14.35
CA ALA A 429 14.22 -33.77 15.34
C ALA A 429 12.76 -34.04 15.75
N PHE A 430 12.50 -35.22 16.30
CA PHE A 430 11.17 -35.67 16.73
C PHE A 430 11.11 -35.79 18.26
N PHE A 431 10.09 -35.20 18.86
CA PHE A 431 9.93 -35.13 20.31
C PHE A 431 8.65 -35.84 20.75
N ALA A 432 8.72 -36.59 21.85
CA ALA A 432 7.56 -37.29 22.45
C ALA A 432 6.62 -36.37 23.28
N MET A 433 6.85 -35.05 23.24
CA MET A 433 6.06 -34.02 23.91
C MET A 433 5.21 -33.23 22.89
N SER A 434 4.13 -32.58 23.35
CA SER A 434 3.18 -31.86 22.48
C SER A 434 3.55 -30.39 22.19
N ALA A 435 4.54 -29.84 22.91
CA ALA A 435 5.07 -28.49 22.72
C ALA A 435 6.56 -28.57 22.33
N PRO A 436 7.07 -27.65 21.49
CA PRO A 436 8.50 -27.63 21.19
C PRO A 436 9.30 -27.24 22.44
N PRO A 437 10.43 -27.91 22.73
CA PRO A 437 11.34 -27.45 23.78
C PRO A 437 11.98 -26.10 23.42
N GLN A 438 12.56 -25.42 24.41
CA GLN A 438 13.24 -24.15 24.19
C GLN A 438 14.34 -24.28 23.12
N GLY A 439 14.42 -23.30 22.22
CA GLY A 439 15.38 -23.32 21.11
C GLY A 439 14.91 -24.12 19.88
N TRP A 440 13.67 -24.62 19.87
CA TRP A 440 13.07 -25.35 18.76
C TRP A 440 11.73 -24.73 18.31
N LEU A 441 11.43 -24.80 17.02
CA LEU A 441 10.14 -24.43 16.43
C LEU A 441 9.44 -25.67 15.88
N LYS A 442 8.10 -25.65 15.80
CA LYS A 442 7.34 -26.75 15.18
C LYS A 442 7.61 -26.77 13.67
N ALA A 443 7.89 -27.94 13.10
CA ALA A 443 7.95 -28.13 11.65
C ALA A 443 6.54 -28.34 11.09
N ASN A 444 5.74 -27.27 11.10
CA ASN A 444 4.32 -27.27 10.78
C ASN A 444 3.93 -26.33 9.61
N GLY A 445 4.90 -25.89 8.80
CA GLY A 445 4.64 -25.00 7.66
C GLY A 445 4.45 -23.52 8.02
N ALA A 446 4.56 -23.14 9.31
CA ALA A 446 4.32 -21.76 9.73
C ALA A 446 5.32 -20.78 9.10
N ALA A 447 4.83 -19.59 8.74
CA ALA A 447 5.68 -18.46 8.39
C ALA A 447 6.25 -17.83 9.67
N VAL A 448 7.57 -17.67 9.74
CA VAL A 448 8.28 -17.10 10.88
C VAL A 448 9.18 -15.93 10.48
N SER A 449 9.46 -15.04 11.42
CA SER A 449 10.19 -13.79 11.22
C SER A 449 11.67 -14.02 10.90
N ARG A 450 12.17 -13.43 9.79
CA ARG A 450 13.60 -13.43 9.44
C ARG A 450 14.44 -12.67 10.47
N LYS A 451 13.82 -11.69 11.15
CA LYS A 451 14.49 -10.87 12.19
C LYS A 451 14.65 -11.64 13.49
N ASP A 452 13.64 -12.41 13.88
CA ASP A 452 13.64 -13.13 15.15
C ASP A 452 14.40 -14.46 15.05
N TYR A 453 14.49 -15.04 13.84
CA TYR A 453 15.20 -16.30 13.57
C TYR A 453 16.24 -16.16 12.44
N PRO A 454 17.24 -15.26 12.55
CA PRO A 454 18.15 -14.92 11.47
C PRO A 454 19.11 -16.07 11.11
N SER A 455 19.60 -16.81 12.12
CA SER A 455 20.46 -17.98 11.90
C SER A 455 19.73 -19.11 11.20
N LEU A 456 18.44 -19.33 11.54
CA LEU A 456 17.62 -20.33 10.87
C LEU A 456 17.32 -19.93 9.43
N PHE A 457 17.02 -18.65 9.17
CA PHE A 457 16.84 -18.16 7.81
C PHE A 457 18.13 -18.31 6.98
N ALA A 458 19.29 -18.03 7.57
CA ALA A 458 20.57 -18.26 6.90
C ALA A 458 20.80 -19.74 6.56
N ALA A 459 20.30 -20.67 7.40
CA ALA A 459 20.47 -22.11 7.20
C ALA A 459 19.51 -22.71 6.15
N ILE A 460 18.23 -22.33 6.14
CA ILE A 460 17.21 -22.98 5.29
C ILE A 460 16.62 -22.06 4.21
N SER A 461 16.89 -20.75 4.27
CA SER A 461 16.37 -19.75 3.34
C SER A 461 14.86 -19.89 3.11
N THR A 462 14.41 -19.82 1.85
CA THR A 462 13.01 -19.95 1.43
C THR A 462 12.65 -21.33 0.88
N THR A 463 13.46 -22.37 1.15
CA THR A 463 13.26 -23.73 0.61
C THR A 463 11.85 -24.29 0.84
N TYR A 464 11.24 -23.97 1.99
CA TYR A 464 9.89 -24.45 2.34
C TYR A 464 8.79 -23.39 2.12
N GLY A 465 9.12 -22.30 1.44
CA GLY A 465 8.22 -21.20 1.11
C GLY A 465 8.81 -19.84 1.49
N ALA A 466 8.50 -18.84 0.68
CA ALA A 466 9.03 -17.48 0.84
C ALA A 466 8.36 -16.67 1.97
N GLY A 467 7.36 -17.23 2.66
CA GLY A 467 6.49 -16.48 3.56
C GLY A 467 5.75 -15.37 2.82
N ASP A 468 5.82 -14.15 3.35
CA ASP A 468 5.37 -12.89 2.73
C ASP A 468 6.30 -12.36 1.63
N GLY A 469 7.40 -13.07 1.32
CA GLY A 469 8.39 -12.66 0.33
C GLY A 469 9.41 -11.62 0.81
N SER A 470 9.28 -11.09 2.03
CA SER A 470 10.12 -9.98 2.52
C SER A 470 10.62 -10.20 3.95
N THR A 471 9.71 -10.26 4.93
CA THR A 471 10.05 -10.24 6.36
C THR A 471 9.97 -11.61 7.02
N THR A 472 9.40 -12.59 6.33
CA THR A 472 9.17 -13.96 6.84
C THR A 472 9.70 -15.03 5.88
N PHE A 473 9.78 -16.26 6.37
CA PHE A 473 10.07 -17.47 5.61
C PHE A 473 9.30 -18.64 6.24
N ASN A 474 9.02 -19.68 5.46
CA ASN A 474 8.25 -20.82 5.96
C ASN A 474 9.16 -21.90 6.52
N LEU A 475 8.70 -22.52 7.61
CA LEU A 475 9.26 -23.76 8.13
C LEU A 475 8.82 -24.97 7.28
N PRO A 476 9.52 -26.11 7.33
CA PRO A 476 9.00 -27.36 6.77
C PRO A 476 7.63 -27.69 7.36
N ASP A 477 6.73 -28.29 6.58
CA ASP A 477 5.52 -28.94 7.11
C ASP A 477 5.69 -30.45 7.06
N LEU A 478 6.02 -31.05 8.20
CA LEU A 478 6.30 -32.49 8.32
C LEU A 478 5.17 -33.26 9.00
N ARG A 479 4.01 -32.63 9.16
CA ARG A 479 2.87 -33.26 9.82
C ARG A 479 2.28 -34.35 8.93
N GLY A 480 2.40 -35.61 9.38
CA GLY A 480 1.86 -36.76 8.65
C GLY A 480 2.76 -37.28 7.52
N GLU A 481 3.93 -36.67 7.32
CA GLU A 481 4.86 -37.02 6.26
C GLU A 481 5.88 -38.09 6.71
N PHE A 482 6.32 -38.93 5.76
CA PHE A 482 7.48 -39.79 5.96
C PHE A 482 8.71 -39.11 5.35
N VAL A 483 9.71 -38.83 6.18
CA VAL A 483 10.99 -38.26 5.72
C VAL A 483 11.84 -39.36 5.10
N ARG A 484 12.52 -39.03 4.00
CA ARG A 484 13.46 -39.90 3.30
C ARG A 484 14.83 -39.23 3.16
N GLY A 485 15.87 -40.03 2.95
CA GLY A 485 17.19 -39.51 2.58
C GLY A 485 17.13 -38.83 1.20
N TRP A 486 17.79 -37.67 1.09
CA TRP A 486 17.97 -36.99 -0.18
C TRP A 486 19.04 -37.73 -1.00
N ASP A 487 18.81 -37.90 -2.31
CA ASP A 487 19.72 -38.64 -3.20
C ASP A 487 21.07 -37.94 -3.39
N ASP A 488 21.10 -36.60 -3.33
CA ASP A 488 22.29 -35.74 -3.42
C ASP A 488 23.32 -36.20 -4.48
N GLY A 489 22.82 -36.53 -5.68
CA GLY A 489 23.65 -36.89 -6.83
C GLY A 489 24.09 -38.35 -6.91
N ARG A 490 23.59 -39.24 -6.04
CA ARG A 490 23.85 -40.68 -6.13
C ARG A 490 23.19 -41.32 -7.37
N GLY A 491 22.13 -40.73 -7.90
CA GLY A 491 21.46 -41.14 -9.14
C GLY A 491 20.43 -42.26 -8.97
N ILE A 492 20.05 -42.61 -7.74
CA ILE A 492 19.02 -43.63 -7.46
C ILE A 492 17.62 -43.01 -7.49
N ASP A 493 17.50 -41.74 -7.07
CA ASP A 493 16.24 -41.01 -7.07
C ASP A 493 16.37 -39.56 -7.56
N ASN A 494 16.91 -39.43 -8.78
CA ASN A 494 17.33 -38.16 -9.36
C ASN A 494 16.19 -37.16 -9.61
N SER A 495 14.94 -37.62 -9.71
CA SER A 495 13.77 -36.77 -9.92
C SER A 495 13.21 -36.16 -8.63
N ARG A 496 13.80 -36.46 -7.46
CA ARG A 496 13.37 -35.94 -6.14
C ARG A 496 14.39 -34.97 -5.58
N GLN A 497 14.10 -33.68 -5.81
CA GLN A 497 14.95 -32.58 -5.35
C GLN A 497 14.89 -32.42 -3.81
N PHE A 498 15.89 -31.77 -3.23
CA PHE A 498 15.93 -31.46 -1.80
C PHE A 498 14.67 -30.71 -1.36
N GLY A 499 14.04 -31.16 -0.26
CA GLY A 499 12.82 -30.54 0.28
C GLY A 499 11.54 -30.77 -0.56
N SER A 500 11.59 -31.52 -1.66
CA SER A 500 10.42 -31.76 -2.51
C SER A 500 9.40 -32.73 -1.90
N PHE A 501 8.12 -32.46 -2.16
CA PHE A 501 7.01 -33.34 -1.78
C PHE A 501 6.79 -34.45 -2.81
N GLN A 502 6.34 -35.63 -2.34
CA GLN A 502 5.95 -36.74 -3.19
C GLN A 502 4.68 -37.41 -2.66
N TRP A 503 3.72 -37.62 -3.56
CA TRP A 503 2.54 -38.46 -3.28
C TRP A 503 2.95 -39.92 -3.01
N GLY A 504 2.26 -40.57 -2.08
CA GLY A 504 2.44 -42.01 -1.83
C GLY A 504 2.21 -42.84 -3.10
N SER A 505 3.14 -43.75 -3.39
CA SER A 505 3.10 -44.61 -4.58
C SER A 505 3.22 -46.08 -4.19
N ASN A 506 2.41 -46.95 -4.80
CA ASN A 506 2.56 -48.40 -4.68
C ASN A 506 3.64 -48.89 -5.66
N VAL A 507 4.53 -49.77 -5.20
CA VAL A 507 5.43 -50.49 -6.11
C VAL A 507 4.62 -51.54 -6.85
N VAL A 508 4.50 -51.42 -8.17
CA VAL A 508 3.88 -52.45 -9.00
C VAL A 508 4.85 -53.62 -9.07
N TYR A 509 4.55 -54.71 -8.36
CA TYR A 509 5.29 -55.96 -8.52
C TYR A 509 4.82 -56.64 -9.82
N ALA A 510 5.71 -56.75 -10.81
CA ALA A 510 5.47 -57.56 -11.99
C ALA A 510 5.61 -59.06 -11.62
N GLY A 511 4.61 -59.60 -10.95
CA GLY A 511 4.41 -61.05 -10.93
C GLY A 511 3.97 -61.45 -12.34
N TYR A 512 4.73 -62.32 -13.00
CA TYR A 512 4.33 -62.91 -14.28
C TYR A 512 2.95 -63.55 -14.12
N ILE A 513 1.91 -62.89 -14.62
CA ILE A 513 0.65 -63.55 -14.94
C ILE A 513 0.87 -64.18 -16.31
N SER A 514 1.15 -65.48 -16.34
CA SER A 514 1.19 -66.26 -17.57
C SER A 514 -0.24 -66.38 -18.13
N GLY A 515 -0.67 -65.38 -18.87
CA GLY A 515 -1.97 -65.34 -19.54
C GLY A 515 -2.02 -64.17 -20.51
N ASN A 516 -2.29 -64.47 -21.77
CA ASN A 516 -2.19 -63.58 -22.92
C ASN A 516 -2.76 -62.15 -22.68
N GLY A 517 -1.92 -61.13 -22.84
CA GLY A 517 -2.34 -59.89 -23.47
C GLY A 517 -2.73 -58.66 -22.64
N SER A 518 -2.52 -58.60 -21.32
CA SER A 518 -2.80 -57.35 -20.58
C SER A 518 -1.53 -56.54 -20.31
N ARG A 519 -1.27 -55.50 -21.13
CA ARG A 519 -0.28 -54.46 -20.84
C ARG A 519 -0.95 -53.38 -19.98
N ILE A 520 -0.50 -53.20 -18.74
CA ILE A 520 -0.89 -52.06 -17.90
C ILE A 520 -0.05 -50.87 -18.37
N SER A 521 -0.63 -49.99 -19.19
CA SER A 521 0.01 -48.73 -19.58
C SER A 521 -0.19 -47.69 -18.47
N SER A 522 0.89 -47.28 -17.83
CA SER A 522 0.90 -46.08 -16.99
C SER A 522 1.10 -44.85 -17.89
N ASP A 523 0.02 -44.24 -18.35
CA ASP A 523 0.07 -42.93 -18.99
C ASP A 523 0.04 -41.84 -17.90
N PRO A 524 1.10 -41.01 -17.75
CA PRO A 524 1.23 -40.11 -16.61
C PRO A 524 0.48 -38.78 -16.75
N TYR A 525 -0.31 -38.54 -17.81
CA TYR A 525 -0.83 -37.19 -18.07
C TYR A 525 -2.35 -37.00 -18.04
N ARG A 526 -3.18 -38.05 -18.01
CA ARG A 526 -4.63 -37.86 -18.06
C ARG A 526 -5.35 -38.95 -17.30
N ASP A 527 -5.90 -38.59 -16.14
CA ASP A 527 -7.36 -38.47 -16.00
C ASP A 527 -7.78 -38.47 -14.53
N ARG A 528 -8.48 -37.38 -14.18
CA ARG A 528 -9.07 -37.18 -12.86
C ARG A 528 -10.26 -38.12 -12.59
N TRP A 529 -10.64 -38.99 -13.53
CA TRP A 529 -11.78 -39.93 -13.44
C TRP A 529 -11.59 -41.19 -14.33
N GLY A 530 -10.43 -41.84 -14.27
CA GLY A 530 -10.14 -43.05 -15.05
C GLY A 530 -10.83 -44.30 -14.48
N PHE A 531 -12.06 -44.56 -14.91
CA PHE A 531 -12.65 -45.90 -14.84
C PHE A 531 -11.81 -46.86 -15.70
N ILE A 532 -11.44 -48.02 -15.15
CA ILE A 532 -10.71 -49.09 -15.86
C ILE A 532 -11.67 -49.72 -16.88
N GLY A 533 -11.75 -49.14 -18.07
CA GLY A 533 -12.49 -49.69 -19.20
C GLY A 533 -11.57 -50.56 -20.05
N THR A 534 -11.75 -51.88 -20.01
CA THR A 534 -11.23 -52.78 -21.04
C THR A 534 -11.91 -52.41 -22.36
N THR A 535 -11.16 -51.85 -23.31
CA THR A 535 -11.63 -51.61 -24.67
C THR A 535 -11.81 -52.98 -25.34
N PHE A 536 -13.06 -53.42 -25.51
CA PHE A 536 -13.35 -54.45 -26.50
C PHE A 536 -13.47 -53.75 -27.85
N ASP A 537 -12.66 -54.22 -28.79
CA ASP A 537 -12.60 -53.73 -30.16
C ASP A 537 -13.92 -54.03 -30.89
N GLY A 538 -14.47 -53.01 -31.57
CA GLY A 538 -15.59 -53.16 -32.50
C GLY A 538 -16.88 -52.46 -32.11
N GLY A 539 -17.21 -51.39 -32.85
CA GLY A 539 -18.59 -50.96 -33.09
C GLY A 539 -18.99 -49.62 -32.49
N TYR A 540 -19.04 -48.60 -33.35
CA TYR A 540 -19.88 -47.42 -33.14
C TYR A 540 -21.33 -47.86 -32.91
N GLU A 541 -21.92 -47.55 -31.75
CA GLU A 541 -23.36 -47.31 -31.68
C GLU A 541 -23.66 -46.02 -30.92
N THR A 542 -24.38 -45.16 -31.62
CA THR A 542 -24.92 -43.88 -31.19
C THR A 542 -25.97 -44.06 -30.10
N ASN A 543 -26.02 -43.11 -29.16
CA ASN A 543 -27.10 -42.92 -28.21
C ASN A 543 -28.49 -43.07 -28.87
N VAL A 544 -29.27 -44.06 -28.43
CA VAL A 544 -30.73 -44.04 -28.57
C VAL A 544 -31.32 -44.03 -27.16
N ALA A 545 -32.00 -42.92 -26.85
CA ALA A 545 -32.87 -42.80 -25.70
C ALA A 545 -34.03 -43.79 -25.85
N GLY A 546 -33.99 -44.88 -25.08
CA GLY A 546 -35.02 -45.91 -25.06
C GLY A 546 -34.46 -47.11 -24.31
N GLY A 547 -35.00 -47.38 -23.12
CA GLY A 547 -34.43 -48.33 -22.17
C GLY A 547 -34.07 -49.68 -22.78
N GLN A 548 -32.83 -50.13 -22.57
CA GLN A 548 -32.43 -51.49 -22.90
C GLN A 548 -32.75 -52.42 -21.74
N THR A 549 -33.78 -53.22 -21.93
CA THR A 549 -34.05 -54.45 -21.20
C THR A 549 -32.93 -55.45 -21.48
N ARG A 550 -32.20 -55.86 -20.43
CA ARG A 550 -31.56 -57.17 -20.39
C ARG A 550 -32.22 -57.96 -19.27
N ASN A 551 -32.93 -59.04 -19.62
CA ASN A 551 -33.58 -59.99 -18.71
C ASN A 551 -34.36 -59.37 -17.51
N GLY A 552 -35.36 -58.54 -17.81
CA GLY A 552 -36.50 -58.33 -16.90
C GLY A 552 -36.23 -57.77 -15.50
N THR A 553 -35.10 -57.08 -15.25
CA THR A 553 -34.86 -56.42 -13.95
C THR A 553 -34.46 -54.96 -14.15
N THR A 554 -35.24 -54.06 -13.55
CA THR A 554 -34.96 -52.62 -13.47
C THR A 554 -33.90 -52.39 -12.39
N PHE A 555 -32.75 -51.80 -12.74
CA PHE A 555 -31.72 -51.44 -11.77
C PHE A 555 -31.97 -50.01 -11.25
N PRO A 556 -32.23 -49.81 -9.94
CA PRO A 556 -32.32 -48.47 -9.39
C PRO A 556 -30.91 -47.90 -9.20
N LEU A 557 -30.75 -46.63 -9.57
CA LEU A 557 -29.57 -45.84 -9.24
C LEU A 557 -29.56 -45.62 -7.72
N GLN A 558 -28.72 -46.34 -6.97
CA GLN A 558 -28.60 -46.12 -5.53
C GLN A 558 -27.47 -45.14 -5.23
N THR A 559 -27.86 -43.96 -4.79
CA THR A 559 -27.00 -42.89 -4.30
C THR A 559 -26.33 -43.30 -2.98
N ALA A 560 -24.99 -43.14 -2.96
CA ALA A 560 -24.08 -43.08 -1.81
C ALA A 560 -23.79 -44.38 -1.00
N GLY A 561 -22.49 -44.69 -0.91
CA GLY A 561 -21.89 -45.58 0.11
C GLY A 561 -21.41 -46.93 -0.43
N GLU A 562 -20.11 -47.01 -0.77
CA GLU A 562 -19.29 -48.21 -0.99
C GLU A 562 -20.02 -49.53 -1.32
N SER A 563 -20.24 -49.78 -2.62
CA SER A 563 -20.70 -51.09 -3.10
C SER A 563 -19.51 -51.99 -3.49
N ILE A 564 -19.27 -53.04 -2.72
CA ILE A 564 -18.57 -54.25 -3.19
C ILE A 564 -19.56 -54.99 -4.10
N THR A 565 -19.36 -54.94 -5.41
CA THR A 565 -20.15 -55.75 -6.35
C THR A 565 -19.57 -57.17 -6.37
N SER A 566 -20.26 -58.10 -5.72
CA SER A 566 -19.99 -59.54 -5.87
C SER A 566 -20.49 -60.00 -7.24
N PHE A 567 -19.60 -60.35 -8.17
CA PHE A 567 -19.98 -61.07 -9.37
C PHE A 567 -20.01 -62.56 -9.05
N VAL A 568 -21.21 -63.16 -9.12
CA VAL A 568 -21.39 -64.61 -9.13
C VAL A 568 -21.59 -65.01 -10.59
N ASP A 569 -20.70 -65.83 -11.12
CA ASP A 569 -20.89 -66.51 -12.41
C ASP A 569 -22.10 -67.46 -12.32
N ALA A 570 -22.96 -67.44 -13.34
CA ALA A 570 -24.15 -68.27 -13.49
C ALA A 570 -23.88 -69.79 -13.64
N THR A 571 -22.63 -70.25 -13.60
CA THR A 571 -22.28 -71.69 -13.69
C THR A 571 -21.91 -72.35 -12.36
N GLY A 572 -21.98 -71.64 -11.23
CA GLY A 572 -21.92 -72.27 -9.91
C GLY A 572 -20.59 -72.95 -9.56
N ASN A 573 -19.47 -72.61 -10.21
CA ASN A 573 -18.15 -73.12 -9.84
C ASN A 573 -17.35 -72.03 -9.12
N GLY A 574 -17.40 -72.06 -7.79
CA GLY A 574 -16.78 -71.07 -6.93
C GLY A 574 -15.25 -71.14 -6.96
N ASN A 575 -14.64 -70.14 -7.58
CA ASN A 575 -13.30 -69.67 -7.19
C ASN A 575 -13.41 -68.19 -6.84
N ILE A 576 -13.59 -67.94 -5.54
CA ILE A 576 -13.56 -66.60 -4.95
C ILE A 576 -12.11 -66.12 -4.99
N SER A 577 -11.68 -65.49 -6.09
CA SER A 577 -10.52 -64.61 -6.02
C SER A 577 -10.98 -63.33 -5.34
N SER A 578 -10.89 -63.32 -4.02
CA SER A 578 -11.04 -62.12 -3.21
C SER A 578 -9.96 -61.14 -3.67
N TRP A 579 -10.33 -60.20 -4.53
CA TRP A 579 -9.56 -59.00 -4.75
C TRP A 579 -9.55 -58.24 -3.43
N ASN A 580 -8.57 -58.55 -2.58
CA ASN A 580 -8.07 -57.59 -1.63
C ASN A 580 -7.56 -56.43 -2.47
N VAL A 581 -8.43 -55.45 -2.77
CA VAL A 581 -8.00 -54.13 -3.18
C VAL A 581 -7.11 -53.68 -2.04
N GLY A 582 -5.79 -53.72 -2.28
CA GLY A 582 -4.80 -53.60 -1.22
C GLY A 582 -5.17 -52.42 -0.35
N LYS A 583 -5.46 -52.68 0.93
CA LYS A 583 -5.42 -51.63 1.94
C LYS A 583 -3.99 -51.11 1.86
N GLY A 584 -3.79 -50.02 1.12
CA GLY A 584 -2.48 -49.46 0.81
C GLY A 584 -1.66 -49.46 2.09
N THR A 585 -0.54 -50.17 2.07
CA THR A 585 0.20 -50.56 3.26
C THR A 585 0.65 -49.29 3.98
N ARG A 586 -0.08 -48.87 5.02
CA ARG A 586 0.42 -47.85 5.95
C ARG A 586 1.39 -48.55 6.88
N PRO A 587 2.69 -48.19 6.90
CA PRO A 587 3.58 -48.69 7.94
C PRO A 587 2.96 -48.40 9.31
N ARG A 588 3.08 -49.32 10.27
CA ARG A 588 2.74 -48.99 11.65
C ARG A 588 3.65 -47.84 12.07
N ASN A 589 3.08 -46.69 12.40
CA ASN A 589 3.82 -45.49 12.76
C ASN A 589 3.31 -44.90 14.07
N VAL A 590 4.13 -44.06 14.70
CA VAL A 590 3.82 -43.28 15.89
C VAL A 590 4.05 -41.82 15.55
N ALA A 591 3.08 -40.96 15.86
CA ALA A 591 3.20 -39.53 15.62
C ALA A 591 3.95 -38.85 16.79
N LEU A 592 5.15 -38.35 16.50
CA LEU A 592 5.93 -37.49 17.39
C LEU A 592 5.91 -36.05 16.87
N LEU A 593 6.13 -35.07 17.73
CA LEU A 593 6.21 -33.66 17.33
C LEU A 593 7.52 -33.41 16.57
N ALA A 594 7.41 -33.18 15.26
CA ALA A 594 8.54 -32.72 14.45
C ALA A 594 8.86 -31.26 14.76
N CYS A 595 10.12 -30.98 15.07
CA CYS A 595 10.62 -29.63 15.33
C CYS A 595 11.91 -29.36 14.56
N ILE A 596 12.19 -28.08 14.34
CA ILE A 596 13.42 -27.57 13.74
C ILE A 596 14.16 -26.65 14.72
N LYS A 597 15.48 -26.83 14.86
CA LYS A 597 16.32 -26.01 15.74
C LYS A 597 16.52 -24.63 15.11
N TYR A 598 16.33 -23.56 15.89
CA TYR A 598 16.65 -22.18 15.47
C TYR A 598 17.89 -21.65 16.18
#